data_AF-A0A8D4BNA6-F1
#
_entry.id   AF-A0A8D4BNA6-F1
#
_cell.length_a   1.000
_cell.length_b   1.000
_cell.length_c   1.000
_cell.angle_alpha   90.00
_cell.angle_beta   90.00
_cell.angle_gamma   90.00
#
_symmetry.space_group_name_H-M   'P 1'
#
loop_
_entity.id
_entity.type
_entity.pdbx_description
1 polymer ?
#
loop_
_entity_poly.entity_id
_entity_poly.type
_entity_poly.pdbx_seq_one_letter_code
_entity_poly.pdbx_strand_id
1 'polypeptide(L)' 'MKEFEDKFSELQADMISICMEYVEDRADKVYVYASREGGIVSGSFFYCINNMLH' A
#
# COMPACT_ATOMS: atom_id res chain seq x y z
N MET A 1 17.60 -2.37 -16.00
CA MET A 1 17.30 -1.84 -14.65
C MET A 1 15.91 -1.20 -14.59
N LYS A 2 15.46 -0.42 -15.59
CA LYS A 2 14.09 0.12 -15.65
C LYS A 2 12.99 -0.93 -15.48
N GLU A 3 13.09 -2.09 -16.15
CA GLU A 3 12.04 -3.12 -16.07
C GLU A 3 11.70 -3.63 -14.67
N PHE A 4 12.65 -3.62 -13.72
CA PHE A 4 12.35 -4.05 -12.34
C PHE A 4 11.58 -2.95 -11.59
N GLU A 5 12.11 -1.73 -11.61
CA GLU A 5 11.49 -0.57 -10.94
C GLU A 5 10.11 -0.27 -11.53
N ASP A 6 9.93 -0.41 -12.85
CA ASP A 6 8.66 -0.18 -13.53
C ASP A 6 7.60 -1.20 -13.05
N LYS A 7 7.93 -2.50 -13.09
CA LYS A 7 7.04 -3.57 -12.60
C LYS A 7 6.75 -3.45 -11.11
N PHE A 8 7.76 -3.07 -10.32
CA PHE A 8 7.59 -2.91 -8.88
C PHE A 8 6.69 -1.71 -8.56
N SER A 9 6.85 -0.60 -9.31
CA SER A 9 6.00 0.58 -9.19
C SER A 9 4.56 0.30 -9.60
N GLU A 10 4.34 -0.49 -10.66
CA GLU A 10 3.00 -0.96 -11.05
C GLU A 10 2.33 -1.74 -9.91
N LEU A 11 3.04 -2.71 -9.32
CA LEU A 11 2.52 -3.47 -8.18
C LEU A 11 2.23 -2.59 -6.96
N GLN A 12 3.09 -1.63 -6.65
CA GLN A 12 2.86 -0.67 -5.57
C GLN A 12 1.63 0.22 -5.86
N ALA A 13 1.46 0.69 -7.10
CA ALA A 13 0.31 1.48 -7.50
C ALA A 13 -1.00 0.69 -7.36
N ASP A 14 -1.00 -0.57 -7.76
CA ASP A 14 -2.16 -1.47 -7.59
C ASP A 14 -2.52 -1.67 -6.11
N MET A 15 -1.52 -1.85 -5.23
CA MET A 15 -1.75 -1.95 -3.78
C MET A 15 -2.42 -0.71 -3.22
N ILE A 16 -1.98 0.49 -3.62
CA ILE A 16 -2.58 1.75 -3.18
C ILE A 16 -4.00 1.92 -3.73
N SER A 17 -4.22 1.57 -5.00
CA SER A 17 -5.54 1.64 -5.65
C SER A 17 -6.59 0.85 -4.88
N ILE A 18 -6.27 -0.40 -4.51
CA ILE A 18 -7.16 -1.27 -3.72
C ILE A 18 -7.44 -0.67 -2.34
N CYS A 19 -6.43 -0.10 -1.67
CA CYS A 19 -6.62 0.53 -0.37
C CYS A 19 -7.52 1.77 -0.45
N MET A 20 -7.38 2.57 -1.50
CA MET A 20 -8.22 3.76 -1.75
C MET A 20 -9.67 3.35 -2.03
N GLU A 21 -9.88 2.33 -2.87
CA GLU A 21 -11.21 1.77 -3.14
C GLU A 21 -11.89 1.27 -1.86
N TYR A 22 -11.14 0.57 -0.99
CA TYR A 22 -11.65 0.05 0.26
C TYR A 22 -12.19 1.13 1.22
N VAL A 23 -11.60 2.33 1.20
CA VAL A 23 -12.05 3.47 2.02
C VAL A 23 -12.99 4.42 1.26
N GLU A 24 -13.45 4.04 0.06
CA GLU A 24 -14.29 4.85 -0.82
C GLU A 24 -13.65 6.20 -1.17
N ASP A 25 -12.34 6.20 -1.45
CA ASP A 25 -11.54 7.39 -1.80
C ASP A 25 -11.51 8.49 -0.72
N ARG A 26 -11.84 8.14 0.53
CA ARG A 26 -11.88 9.11 1.65
C ARG A 26 -10.55 9.31 2.38
N ALA A 27 -9.52 8.52 2.07
CA ALA A 27 -8.22 8.67 2.73
C ALA A 27 -7.39 9.81 2.12
N ASP A 28 -6.84 10.65 2.99
CA ASP A 28 -5.85 11.66 2.64
C ASP A 28 -4.49 11.00 2.34
N LYS A 29 -4.18 9.91 3.04
CA LYS A 29 -2.94 9.13 2.90
C LYS A 29 -3.19 7.66 3.16
N VAL A 30 -2.50 6.80 2.40
CA VAL A 30 -2.44 5.36 2.60
C VAL A 30 -1.01 4.96 2.94
N TYR A 31 -0.86 4.08 3.92
CA TYR A 31 0.41 3.48 4.31
C TYR A 31 0.30 1.98 4.15
N VAL A 32 1.23 1.38 3.39
CA VAL A 32 1.31 -0.07 3.21
C VAL A 32 2.63 -0.55 3.78
N TYR A 33 2.56 -1.57 4.64
CA TYR A 33 3.70 -2.29 5.17
C TYR A 33 3.70 -3.71 4.62
N ALA A 34 4.84 -4.16 4.11
CA ALA A 34 5.06 -5.53 3.68
C ALA A 34 6.49 -5.95 4.06
N SER A 35 6.63 -7.15 4.61
CA SER A 35 7.92 -7.76 4.91
C SER A 35 7.93 -9.23 4.53
N ARG A 36 9.12 -9.69 4.12
CA ARG A 36 9.39 -11.10 3.83
C ARG A 36 10.67 -11.50 4.53
N GLU A 37 10.53 -12.05 5.73
CA GLU A 37 11.64 -12.38 6.60
C GLU A 37 11.47 -13.80 7.16
N GLY A 38 12.56 -14.56 7.23
CA GLY A 38 12.53 -15.91 7.80
C GLY A 38 11.58 -16.89 7.11
N GLY A 39 11.22 -16.65 5.83
CA GLY A 39 10.24 -17.45 5.09
C GLY A 39 8.78 -17.08 5.36
N ILE A 40 8.52 -16.09 6.22
CA ILE A 40 7.19 -15.57 6.53
C ILE A 40 6.96 -14.30 5.70
N VAL A 41 5.73 -14.17 5.18
CA VAL A 41 5.26 -12.94 4.56
C VAL A 41 4.27 -12.29 5.52
N SER A 42 4.57 -11.05 5.90
CA SER A 42 3.72 -10.25 6.80
C SER A 42 3.35 -8.96 6.09
N GLY A 43 2.13 -8.50 6.29
CA GLY A 43 1.65 -7.26 5.70
C GLY A 43 0.57 -6.60 6.53
N SER A 44 0.50 -5.28 6.46
CA SER A 44 -0.55 -4.46 7.07
C SER A 44 -0.73 -3.18 6.26
N PHE A 45 -1.89 -2.54 6.40
CA PHE A 45 -2.17 -1.25 5.81
C PHE A 45 -2.86 -0.34 6.83
N PHE A 46 -2.67 0.96 6.68
CA PHE A 46 -3.22 2.00 7.55
C PHE A 46 -3.63 3.19 6.69
N TYR A 47 -4.62 3.94 7.13
CA TYR A 47 -5.11 5.10 6.38
C TYR A 47 -5.26 6.31 7.29
N CYS A 48 -4.96 7.47 6.73
CA CYS A 48 -5.23 8.76 7.37
C CYS A 48 -6.50 9.33 6.75
N ILE A 49 -7.54 9.53 7.55
CA ILE A 49 -8.78 10.19 7.14
C ILE A 49 -9.02 11.34 8.12
N ASN A 50 -9.15 12.57 7.62
CA ASN A 50 -9.40 13.75 8.45
C ASN A 50 -8.35 13.91 9.57
N ASN A 51 -7.07 13.70 9.25
CA ASN A 51 -5.94 13.69 10.18
C ASN A 51 -6.00 12.63 11.29
N MET A 52 -6.88 11.65 11.22
CA MET A 52 -6.90 10.49 12.12
C MET A 52 -6.34 9.26 11.43
N LEU A 53 -5.39 8.59 12.10
CA LEU A 53 -4.87 7.30 11.65
C LEU A 53 -5.82 6.18 12.06
N HIS A 54 -6.15 5.32 11.12
CA HIS A 54 -7.03 4.17 11.24
C HIS A 54 -6.34 2.90 10.73
#